data_AF-A0A7X7YEB9-F1
#
_entry.id   AF-A0A7X7YEB9-F1
#
_cell.length_a   1.000
_cell.length_b   1.000
_cell.length_c   1.000
_cell.angle_alpha   90.00
_cell.angle_beta   90.00
_cell.angle_gamma   90.00
#
_symmetry.space_group_name_H-M   'P 1'
#
loop_
_entity.id
_entity.type
_entity.pdbx_description
1 polymer ?
#
loop_
_entity_poly.entity_id
_entity_poly.type
_entity_poly.pdbx_seq_one_letter_code
_entity_poly.pdbx_strand_id
1 'polypeptide(L)'
;MSDRLLTGKVPWDVVAGHVRGPLPPEVVLGPAHGEDAALVRFGNELWAVAADPVTFAARGAGRLAVIVNANDVAVRGAVPRLFLAVVLLAESDATADRAVALLDEIRTTCAELGVGLIGGHTEVAPGIDHSIVCGTMLGPISDRPITTAGLRPGDRVGLVRTAGLEGTAILREAWGKRLAALHPAGAFPANEVAADPGTLLVVQEALAAAACPAVSALHDVTEGGVGEALHELGQASGCVIEARREDVPVLPSTRALCEDLGLDPLGLIGSGALLVGCAEGGVRAVEEALAAVAAPVAWVGRAHAAQAVVATLPRFPRDELLKAGLLARVRALIFDLDGTLAESDYDWPAIRRELGITEPSIVDALNGLPEPERSRQWTRLEEIEREATAAARLRPGARELVTWLRGRGLPCALVTNNTAENTSSLLSRFGLGFDLVMTRDDGLWKPSGAPVRAAAHRLGVPIEACAKVGDGRYDVLAGREAGCGVVALVRLAGYALDPRPDLVFPDPQALWRNLLMIHE
;
A
#
# COMPACT_ATOMS: atom_id res chain seq x y z
N MET A 1 -12.19 21.55 -6.61
CA MET A 1 -12.54 20.52 -5.62
C MET A 1 -11.40 20.44 -4.64
N SER A 2 -11.64 20.94 -3.42
CA SER A 2 -10.97 20.66 -2.15
C SER A 2 -9.43 20.58 -2.11
N ASP A 3 -8.76 21.67 -1.71
CA ASP A 3 -7.38 21.74 -1.18
C ASP A 3 -7.19 20.96 0.15
N ARG A 4 -7.97 19.89 0.39
CA ARG A 4 -7.86 19.09 1.60
C ARG A 4 -6.81 18.01 1.41
N LEU A 5 -5.93 17.91 2.40
CA LEU A 5 -5.04 16.78 2.57
C LEU A 5 -5.87 15.52 2.85
N LEU A 6 -5.37 14.40 2.34
CA LEU A 6 -5.96 13.08 2.59
C LEU A 6 -5.36 12.52 3.89
N THR A 7 -6.10 11.64 4.56
CA THR A 7 -5.63 10.93 5.77
C THR A 7 -4.31 10.17 5.50
N GLY A 8 -3.41 10.16 6.49
CA GLY A 8 -2.06 9.59 6.42
C GLY A 8 -0.97 10.65 6.66
N LYS A 9 0.29 10.31 6.38
CA LYS A 9 1.43 11.23 6.43
C LYS A 9 1.19 12.46 5.56
N VAL A 10 1.46 13.64 6.10
CA VAL A 10 1.42 14.88 5.33
C VAL A 10 2.61 14.90 4.37
N PRO A 11 2.41 15.20 3.06
CA PRO A 11 3.50 15.25 2.10
C PRO A 11 4.64 16.18 2.54
N TRP A 12 5.88 15.71 2.41
CA TRP A 12 7.04 16.46 2.89
C TRP A 12 7.19 17.84 2.23
N ASP A 13 6.86 17.97 0.95
CA ASP A 13 6.89 19.23 0.20
C ASP A 13 5.99 20.31 0.82
N VAL A 14 4.91 19.91 1.52
CA VAL A 14 4.04 20.83 2.26
C VAL A 14 4.68 21.29 3.58
N VAL A 15 5.40 20.42 4.28
CA VAL A 15 5.97 20.73 5.62
C VAL A 15 7.40 21.28 5.58
N ALA A 16 8.19 20.94 4.55
CA ALA A 16 9.63 21.19 4.49
C ALA A 16 10.01 22.66 4.69
N GLY A 17 9.24 23.58 4.10
CA GLY A 17 9.48 25.02 4.20
C GLY A 17 9.19 25.61 5.59
N HIS A 18 8.45 24.89 6.44
CA HIS A 18 8.01 25.37 7.76
C HIS A 18 8.80 24.77 8.91
N VAL A 19 9.38 23.58 8.72
CA VAL A 19 10.17 22.90 9.76
C VAL A 19 11.67 23.20 9.65
N ARG A 20 12.13 23.76 8.53
CA ARG A 20 13.52 24.19 8.34
C ARG A 20 13.72 25.61 8.84
N GLY A 21 14.67 25.81 9.74
CA GLY A 21 15.02 27.13 10.29
C GLY A 21 16.37 27.11 11.01
N PRO A 22 16.84 28.25 11.53
CA PRO A 22 18.04 28.32 12.35
C PRO A 22 17.88 27.41 13.58
N LEU A 23 18.82 26.48 13.75
CA LEU A 23 18.84 25.55 14.88
C LEU A 23 19.89 25.99 15.91
N PRO A 24 19.68 25.68 17.21
CA PRO A 24 20.71 25.83 18.22
C PRO A 24 22.00 25.06 17.84
N PRO A 25 23.19 25.54 18.25
CA PRO A 25 24.46 24.93 17.88
C PRO A 25 24.65 23.50 18.41
N GLU A 26 23.86 23.08 19.40
CA GLU A 26 23.84 21.74 19.95
C GLU A 26 23.18 20.72 19.02
N VAL A 27 22.34 21.16 18.07
CA VAL A 27 21.65 20.29 17.13
C VAL A 27 22.59 19.96 15.96
N VAL A 28 23.07 18.72 15.92
CA VAL A 28 23.99 18.21 14.89
C VAL A 28 23.22 17.78 13.64
N LEU A 29 22.04 17.19 13.82
CA LEU A 29 21.12 16.81 12.75
C LEU A 29 19.71 17.26 13.12
N GLY A 30 19.13 18.11 12.26
CA GLY A 30 17.77 18.63 12.40
C GLY A 30 16.78 17.98 11.43
N PRO A 31 15.59 18.57 11.25
CA PRO A 31 14.53 18.01 10.41
C PRO A 31 14.93 17.99 8.92
N ALA A 32 14.85 16.81 8.30
CA ALA A 32 15.03 16.61 6.88
C ALA A 32 14.17 15.44 6.37
N HIS A 33 14.08 15.30 5.04
CA HIS A 33 13.26 14.25 4.42
C HIS A 33 13.85 12.88 4.72
N GLY A 34 13.03 11.95 5.24
CA GLY A 34 13.47 10.59 5.58
C GLY A 34 14.43 10.52 6.75
N GLU A 35 14.54 11.59 7.57
CA GLU A 35 15.29 11.52 8.82
C GLU A 35 14.36 11.18 9.98
N ASP A 36 14.62 10.03 10.63
CA ASP A 36 13.78 9.38 11.64
C ASP A 36 13.94 10.01 13.04
N ALA A 37 15.12 10.57 13.32
CA ALA A 37 15.41 11.22 14.59
C ALA A 37 16.44 12.35 14.45
N ALA A 38 16.29 13.38 15.26
CA ALA A 38 17.26 14.46 15.39
C ALA A 38 18.47 14.00 16.21
N LEU A 39 19.65 14.57 15.93
CA LEU A 39 20.85 14.35 16.74
C LEU A 39 21.20 15.62 17.50
N VAL A 40 21.19 15.55 18.83
CA VAL A 40 21.37 16.70 19.72
C VAL A 40 22.48 16.41 20.73
N ARG A 41 23.36 17.38 20.94
CA ARG A 41 24.46 17.29 21.92
C ARG A 41 23.98 17.70 23.30
N PHE A 42 24.11 16.80 24.27
CA PHE A 42 23.91 17.09 25.69
C PHE A 42 25.25 17.02 26.41
N GLY A 43 25.87 18.17 26.65
CA GLY A 43 27.23 18.24 27.18
C GLY A 43 28.24 17.64 26.17
N ASN A 44 28.86 16.53 26.54
CA ASN A 44 29.83 15.82 25.70
C ASN A 44 29.23 14.62 24.94
N GLU A 45 27.99 14.28 25.21
CA GLU A 45 27.31 13.14 24.60
C GLU A 45 26.44 13.59 23.43
N LEU A 46 26.33 12.73 22.42
CA LEU A 46 25.38 12.89 21.32
C LEU A 46 24.18 11.98 21.59
N TRP A 47 22.98 12.51 21.42
CA TRP A 47 21.74 11.79 21.65
C TRP A 47 20.85 11.86 20.42
N ALA A 48 20.12 10.78 20.15
CA ALA A 48 19.00 10.79 19.21
C ALA A 48 17.71 11.16 19.93
N VAL A 49 16.87 11.97 19.27
CA VAL A 49 15.56 12.41 19.77
C VAL A 49 14.53 12.21 18.66
N ALA A 50 13.53 11.37 18.92
CA ALA A 50 12.45 11.05 17.99
C ALA A 50 11.09 11.29 18.65
N ALA A 51 10.08 11.60 17.83
CA ALA A 51 8.70 11.74 18.28
C ALA A 51 7.76 11.23 17.19
N ASP A 52 6.96 10.23 17.52
CA ASP A 52 6.02 9.61 16.57
C ASP A 52 4.70 9.21 17.27
N PRO A 53 3.52 9.54 16.68
CA PRO A 53 2.23 9.07 17.17
C PRO A 53 1.79 7.71 16.63
N VAL A 54 1.16 6.91 17.50
CA VAL A 54 0.39 5.73 17.07
C VAL A 54 -1.05 6.14 16.77
N THR A 55 -1.39 6.15 15.49
CA THR A 55 -2.70 6.62 14.99
C THR A 55 -3.54 5.53 14.32
N PHE A 56 -3.00 4.35 13.99
CA PHE A 56 -3.76 3.27 13.34
C PHE A 56 -4.28 2.20 14.31
N ALA A 57 -3.58 1.98 15.42
CA ALA A 57 -3.90 0.90 16.35
C ALA A 57 -4.77 1.40 17.51
N ALA A 58 -5.97 0.83 17.65
CA ALA A 58 -6.83 1.11 18.80
C ALA A 58 -6.43 0.28 20.04
N ARG A 59 -5.94 -0.95 19.86
CA ARG A 59 -5.46 -1.81 20.96
C ARG A 59 -3.94 -1.88 20.96
N GLY A 60 -3.35 -1.99 22.15
CA GLY A 60 -1.89 -2.02 22.29
C GLY A 60 -1.19 -0.72 21.92
N ALA A 61 -1.93 0.38 21.75
CA ALA A 61 -1.40 1.67 21.32
C ALA A 61 -0.30 2.19 22.27
N GLY A 62 -0.44 1.93 23.59
CA GLY A 62 0.57 2.33 24.57
C GLY A 62 1.89 1.59 24.37
N ARG A 63 1.82 0.28 24.07
CA ARG A 63 3.00 -0.54 23.79
C ARG A 63 3.64 -0.18 22.45
N LEU A 64 2.84 -0.03 21.40
CA LEU A 64 3.31 0.38 20.08
C LEU A 64 4.02 1.73 20.11
N ALA A 65 3.51 2.71 20.88
CA ALA A 65 4.12 4.03 20.95
C ALA A 65 5.55 3.98 21.51
N VAL A 66 5.79 3.13 22.51
CA VAL A 66 7.14 2.90 23.04
C VAL A 66 8.02 2.20 22.00
N ILE A 67 7.51 1.17 21.33
CA ILE A 67 8.27 0.36 20.36
C ILE A 67 8.68 1.17 19.13
N VAL A 68 7.74 1.90 18.50
CA VAL A 68 7.99 2.69 17.29
C VAL A 68 9.04 3.77 17.58
N ASN A 69 8.84 4.56 18.64
CA ASN A 69 9.81 5.59 19.02
C ASN A 69 11.17 5.01 19.46
N ALA A 70 11.20 3.78 20.01
CA ALA A 70 12.46 3.07 20.30
C ALA A 70 13.20 2.68 19.01
N ASN A 71 12.47 2.24 17.98
CA ASN A 71 13.04 1.90 16.68
C ASN A 71 13.66 3.16 16.03
N ASP A 72 12.96 4.30 16.04
CA ASP A 72 13.43 5.57 15.43
C ASP A 72 14.77 6.04 15.99
N VAL A 73 14.96 5.97 17.31
CA VAL A 73 16.25 6.33 17.92
C VAL A 73 17.31 5.25 17.66
N ALA A 74 16.91 3.97 17.62
CA ALA A 74 17.85 2.87 17.42
C ALA A 74 18.45 2.85 16.01
N VAL A 75 17.70 3.24 14.96
CA VAL A 75 18.23 3.37 13.59
C VAL A 75 19.25 4.50 13.44
N ARG A 76 19.44 5.34 14.47
CA ARG A 76 20.56 6.28 14.58
C ARG A 76 21.77 5.75 15.33
N GLY A 77 21.72 4.50 15.81
CA GLY A 77 22.74 3.93 16.69
C GLY A 77 22.61 4.38 18.14
N ALA A 78 21.44 4.90 18.54
CA ALA A 78 21.16 5.30 19.92
C ALA A 78 20.50 4.19 20.72
N VAL A 79 20.89 4.05 21.99
CA VAL A 79 20.20 3.13 22.91
C VAL A 79 19.00 3.85 23.50
N PRO A 80 17.75 3.38 23.29
CA PRO A 80 16.56 3.98 23.89
C PRO A 80 16.73 4.11 25.42
N ARG A 81 16.47 5.29 25.99
CA ARG A 81 16.75 5.55 27.40
C ARG A 81 15.66 6.28 28.15
N LEU A 82 15.07 7.30 27.56
CA LEU A 82 14.04 8.13 28.18
C LEU A 82 12.84 8.25 27.27
N PHE A 83 11.63 8.20 27.83
CA PHE A 83 10.38 8.29 27.08
C PHE A 83 9.41 9.27 27.73
N LEU A 84 8.74 10.07 26.90
CA LEU A 84 7.57 10.86 27.26
C LEU A 84 6.38 10.42 26.42
N ALA A 85 5.18 10.49 27.00
CA ALA A 85 3.96 10.12 26.29
C ALA A 85 2.86 11.17 26.44
N VAL A 86 2.24 11.57 25.34
CA VAL A 86 0.96 12.29 25.33
C VAL A 86 -0.14 11.31 24.94
N VAL A 87 -1.08 11.06 25.85
CA VAL A 87 -2.21 10.15 25.65
C VAL A 87 -3.47 10.98 25.41
N LEU A 88 -4.03 10.87 24.21
CA LEU A 88 -5.26 11.55 23.81
C LEU A 88 -6.39 10.51 23.72
N LEU A 89 -7.29 10.51 24.69
CA LEU A 89 -8.42 9.59 24.72
C LEU A 89 -9.56 10.11 23.84
N ALA A 90 -10.19 9.23 23.06
CA ALA A 90 -11.38 9.61 22.31
C ALA A 90 -12.61 9.68 23.22
N GLU A 91 -13.51 10.63 22.94
CA GLU A 91 -14.77 10.77 23.70
C GLU A 91 -15.61 9.48 23.70
N SER A 92 -15.47 8.66 22.65
CA SER A 92 -16.17 7.39 22.47
C SER A 92 -15.70 6.29 23.44
N ASP A 93 -14.46 6.34 23.94
CA ASP A 93 -13.87 5.34 24.84
C ASP A 93 -13.20 5.91 26.11
N ALA A 94 -13.42 7.20 26.39
CA ALA A 94 -12.87 7.96 27.52
C ALA A 94 -13.37 7.47 28.89
N THR A 95 -12.75 6.40 29.39
CA THR A 95 -12.98 5.85 30.73
C THR A 95 -11.67 5.84 31.54
N ALA A 96 -11.78 5.87 32.87
CA ALA A 96 -10.61 5.76 33.74
C ALA A 96 -9.84 4.44 33.49
N ASP A 97 -10.56 3.33 33.31
CA ASP A 97 -9.96 2.03 33.01
C ASP A 97 -9.19 2.04 31.69
N ARG A 98 -9.71 2.72 30.67
CA ARG A 98 -9.02 2.88 29.39
C ARG A 98 -7.72 3.68 29.52
N ALA A 99 -7.76 4.78 30.26
CA ALA A 99 -6.58 5.59 30.54
C ALA A 99 -5.51 4.78 31.29
N VAL A 100 -5.91 4.07 32.35
CA VAL A 100 -5.02 3.20 33.13
C VAL A 100 -4.42 2.11 32.26
N ALA A 101 -5.22 1.44 31.43
CA ALA A 101 -4.74 0.38 30.54
C ALA A 101 -3.64 0.89 29.59
N LEU A 102 -3.84 2.04 28.94
CA LEU A 102 -2.83 2.63 28.04
C LEU A 102 -1.55 3.01 28.80
N LEU A 103 -1.68 3.62 29.98
CA LEU A 103 -0.53 4.01 30.80
C LEU A 103 0.24 2.79 31.33
N ASP A 104 -0.45 1.71 31.69
CA ASP A 104 0.18 0.46 32.12
C ASP A 104 0.87 -0.26 30.96
N GLU A 105 0.29 -0.26 29.75
CA GLU A 105 0.97 -0.74 28.52
C GLU A 105 2.29 0.01 28.32
N ILE A 106 2.27 1.35 28.38
CA ILE A 106 3.47 2.20 28.25
C ILE A 106 4.49 1.86 29.33
N ARG A 107 4.07 1.90 30.61
CA ARG A 107 4.96 1.67 31.76
C ARG A 107 5.62 0.30 31.70
N THR A 108 4.85 -0.73 31.36
CA THR A 108 5.35 -2.11 31.25
C THR A 108 6.36 -2.23 30.11
N THR A 109 6.03 -1.70 28.93
CA THR A 109 6.94 -1.75 27.77
C THR A 109 8.22 -0.96 28.01
N CYS A 110 8.15 0.22 28.63
CA CYS A 110 9.33 0.97 29.04
C CYS A 110 10.22 0.14 29.99
N ALA A 111 9.63 -0.54 30.98
CA ALA A 111 10.37 -1.39 31.89
C ALA A 111 11.03 -2.59 31.19
N GLU A 112 10.36 -3.23 30.24
CA GLU A 112 10.89 -4.31 29.40
C GLU A 112 12.14 -3.87 28.62
N LEU A 113 12.15 -2.63 28.12
CA LEU A 113 13.26 -2.06 27.34
C LEU A 113 14.34 -1.38 28.19
N GLY A 114 14.17 -1.30 29.51
CA GLY A 114 15.07 -0.54 30.40
C GLY A 114 15.02 0.98 30.17
N VAL A 115 13.91 1.47 29.62
CA VAL A 115 13.63 2.88 29.34
C VAL A 115 12.90 3.53 30.52
N GLY A 116 13.31 4.75 30.88
CA GLY A 116 12.61 5.54 31.89
C GLY A 116 11.42 6.29 31.29
N LEU A 117 10.20 6.04 31.76
CA LEU A 117 9.06 6.94 31.53
C LEU A 117 9.23 8.18 32.42
N ILE A 118 9.59 9.32 31.84
CA ILE A 118 10.01 10.51 32.59
C ILE A 118 9.00 11.65 32.60
N GLY A 119 7.90 11.54 31.85
CA GLY A 119 6.87 12.57 31.80
C GLY A 119 5.83 12.31 30.73
N GLY A 120 4.90 13.25 30.60
CA GLY A 120 3.81 13.12 29.63
C GLY A 120 2.62 14.03 29.90
N HIS A 121 1.56 13.80 29.13
CA HIS A 121 0.26 14.42 29.30
C HIS A 121 -0.85 13.38 29.04
N THR A 122 -2.01 13.53 29.66
CA THR A 122 -3.17 12.67 29.41
C THR A 122 -4.42 13.52 29.39
N GLU A 123 -5.16 13.46 28.28
CA GLU A 123 -6.32 14.31 28.02
C GLU A 123 -7.42 13.51 27.31
N VAL A 124 -8.68 13.86 27.57
CA VAL A 124 -9.81 13.45 26.72
C VAL A 124 -9.93 14.48 25.60
N ALA A 125 -9.59 14.09 24.38
CA ALA A 125 -9.50 14.99 23.25
C ALA A 125 -10.81 15.00 22.43
N PRO A 126 -11.36 16.18 22.11
CA PRO A 126 -12.56 16.26 21.28
C PRO A 126 -12.25 15.97 19.81
N GLY A 127 -13.18 15.31 19.12
CA GLY A 127 -13.15 15.17 17.65
C GLY A 127 -12.16 14.16 17.08
N ILE A 128 -11.67 13.21 17.90
CA ILE A 128 -10.92 12.04 17.44
C ILE A 128 -11.80 10.79 17.53
N ASP A 129 -11.67 9.91 16.53
CA ASP A 129 -12.52 8.70 16.42
C ASP A 129 -12.08 7.58 17.37
N HIS A 130 -10.79 7.57 17.76
CA HIS A 130 -10.18 6.60 18.67
C HIS A 130 -9.00 7.21 19.42
N SER A 131 -8.64 6.60 20.55
CA SER A 131 -7.53 7.05 21.39
C SER A 131 -6.17 6.98 20.66
N ILE A 132 -5.33 8.02 20.82
CA ILE A 132 -4.01 8.19 20.19
C ILE A 132 -2.94 8.30 21.29
N VAL A 133 -1.77 7.71 21.07
CA VAL A 133 -0.59 7.88 21.95
C VAL A 133 0.55 8.47 21.14
N CYS A 134 0.99 9.68 21.50
CA CYS A 134 2.15 10.34 20.93
C CYS A 134 3.37 10.09 21.82
N GLY A 135 4.38 9.41 21.29
CA GLY A 135 5.63 9.16 22.00
C GLY A 135 6.67 10.24 21.74
N THR A 136 7.64 10.34 22.65
CA THR A 136 8.91 11.02 22.39
C THR A 136 10.00 10.22 23.09
N MET A 137 10.95 9.69 22.31
CA MET A 137 12.05 8.87 22.82
C MET A 137 13.37 9.61 22.68
N LEU A 138 14.21 9.44 23.69
CA LEU A 138 15.58 9.94 23.70
C LEU A 138 16.54 8.81 24.08
N GLY A 139 17.70 8.79 23.43
CA GLY A 139 18.75 7.83 23.72
C GLY A 139 20.14 8.36 23.39
N PRO A 140 21.18 8.06 24.19
CA PRO A 140 22.55 8.37 23.82
C PRO A 140 23.02 7.48 22.66
N ILE A 141 23.84 8.05 21.78
CA ILE A 141 24.57 7.28 20.75
C ILE A 141 25.54 6.33 21.46
N SER A 142 25.45 5.04 21.15
CA SER A 142 26.25 4.02 21.84
C SER A 142 27.70 3.95 21.37
N ASP A 143 27.94 4.16 20.07
CA ASP A 143 29.26 4.02 19.46
C ASP A 143 29.46 5.15 18.43
N ARG A 144 28.73 5.08 17.32
CA ARG A 144 28.73 6.10 16.28
C ARG A 144 27.31 6.43 15.82
N PRO A 145 27.04 7.68 15.41
CA PRO A 145 25.80 7.99 14.75
C PRO A 145 25.77 7.36 13.36
N ILE A 146 24.59 6.93 12.94
CA ILE A 146 24.27 6.59 11.55
C ILE A 146 23.10 7.45 11.11
N THR A 147 23.10 7.87 9.84
CA THR A 147 22.00 8.66 9.25
C THR A 147 21.39 7.90 8.08
N THR A 148 20.24 8.37 7.62
CA THR A 148 19.60 7.86 6.41
C THR A 148 20.41 8.25 5.16
N ALA A 149 21.12 9.38 5.20
CA ALA A 149 21.83 9.99 4.07
C ALA A 149 23.24 9.41 3.74
N GLY A 150 23.50 8.15 4.09
CA GLY A 150 24.85 7.57 4.03
C GLY A 150 25.22 6.81 2.75
N LEU A 151 24.25 6.50 1.87
CA LEU A 151 24.51 5.67 0.69
C LEU A 151 25.36 6.38 -0.37
N ARG A 152 26.11 5.59 -1.13
CA ARG A 152 26.83 6.02 -2.32
C ARG A 152 26.42 5.17 -3.54
N PRO A 153 26.56 5.69 -4.77
CA PRO A 153 26.39 4.88 -5.96
C PRO A 153 27.28 3.63 -5.93
N GLY A 154 26.67 2.47 -6.14
CA GLY A 154 27.30 1.15 -6.02
C GLY A 154 27.00 0.43 -4.70
N ASP A 155 26.53 1.12 -3.65
CA ASP A 155 26.18 0.49 -2.39
C ASP A 155 25.03 -0.51 -2.53
N ARG A 156 25.04 -1.53 -1.68
CA ARG A 156 24.00 -2.53 -1.52
C ARG A 156 23.00 -2.08 -0.47
N VAL A 157 21.74 -2.38 -0.69
CA VAL A 157 20.63 -2.07 0.23
C VAL A 157 19.96 -3.38 0.61
N GLY A 158 19.93 -3.66 1.91
CA GLY A 158 19.34 -4.85 2.50
C GLY A 158 18.11 -4.52 3.33
N LEU A 159 17.15 -5.43 3.35
CA LEU A 159 15.98 -5.42 4.22
C LEU A 159 16.18 -6.49 5.30
N VAL A 160 16.08 -6.11 6.57
CA VAL A 160 16.00 -7.07 7.67
C VAL A 160 14.53 -7.35 7.95
N ARG A 161 14.20 -8.64 8.13
CA ARG A 161 12.83 -9.19 8.23
C ARG A 161 12.06 -9.05 6.91
N THR A 162 10.78 -8.65 6.93
CA THR A 162 9.89 -8.74 5.76
C THR A 162 9.00 -7.51 5.62
N ALA A 163 8.47 -7.25 4.42
CA ALA A 163 7.56 -6.12 4.19
C ALA A 163 6.21 -6.31 4.90
N GLY A 164 5.63 -5.21 5.39
CA GLY A 164 4.26 -5.13 5.88
C GLY A 164 3.97 -5.83 7.21
N LEU A 165 4.96 -5.99 8.10
CA LEU A 165 4.81 -6.73 9.36
C LEU A 165 3.74 -6.12 10.28
N GLU A 166 3.84 -4.82 10.59
CA GLU A 166 2.84 -4.15 11.43
C GLU A 166 1.46 -4.17 10.78
N GLY A 167 1.36 -3.81 9.50
CA GLY A 167 0.07 -3.81 8.81
C GLY A 167 -0.55 -5.20 8.78
N THR A 168 0.25 -6.26 8.68
CA THR A 168 -0.23 -7.64 8.81
C THR A 168 -0.84 -7.88 10.19
N ALA A 169 -0.18 -7.44 11.27
CA ALA A 169 -0.71 -7.58 12.63
C ALA A 169 -2.04 -6.82 12.80
N ILE A 170 -2.11 -5.57 12.35
CA ILE A 170 -3.32 -4.73 12.41
C ILE A 170 -4.46 -5.37 11.61
N LEU A 171 -4.19 -5.81 10.37
CA LEU A 171 -5.20 -6.43 9.52
C LEU A 171 -5.67 -7.78 10.06
N ARG A 172 -4.79 -8.57 10.68
CA ARG A 172 -5.17 -9.82 11.36
C ARG A 172 -6.08 -9.56 12.56
N GLU A 173 -5.82 -8.51 13.33
CA GLU A 173 -6.69 -8.15 14.45
C GLU A 173 -8.08 -7.73 13.94
N ALA A 174 -8.12 -6.87 12.91
CA ALA A 174 -9.36 -6.31 12.38
C ALA A 174 -10.18 -7.34 11.56
N TRP A 175 -9.52 -8.15 10.73
CA TRP A 175 -10.17 -8.99 9.72
C TRP A 175 -9.83 -10.48 9.83
N GLY A 176 -8.84 -10.86 10.65
CA GLY A 176 -8.25 -12.20 10.63
C GLY A 176 -9.23 -13.35 10.91
N LYS A 177 -10.25 -13.15 11.75
CA LYS A 177 -11.30 -14.17 11.97
C LYS A 177 -12.16 -14.41 10.73
N ARG A 178 -12.57 -13.33 10.04
CA ARG A 178 -13.34 -13.39 8.80
C ARG A 178 -12.50 -14.01 7.68
N LEU A 179 -11.23 -13.58 7.56
CA LEU A 179 -10.29 -14.14 6.59
C LEU A 179 -10.02 -15.62 6.80
N ALA A 180 -9.79 -16.05 8.04
CA ALA A 180 -9.56 -17.46 8.34
C ALA A 180 -10.77 -18.34 7.95
N ALA A 181 -11.99 -17.82 7.97
CA ALA A 181 -13.19 -18.53 7.53
C ALA A 181 -13.30 -18.67 6.01
N LEU A 182 -12.66 -17.78 5.24
CA LEU A 182 -12.68 -17.75 3.77
C LEU A 182 -11.52 -18.55 3.14
N HIS A 183 -10.59 -19.05 3.95
CA HIS A 183 -9.41 -19.80 3.51
C HIS A 183 -9.33 -21.20 4.11
N PRO A 184 -8.61 -22.14 3.47
CA PRO A 184 -8.31 -23.44 4.06
C PRO A 184 -7.61 -23.30 5.43
N ALA A 185 -7.84 -24.28 6.31
CA ALA A 185 -7.16 -24.35 7.59
C ALA A 185 -5.64 -24.30 7.42
N GLY A 186 -4.97 -23.40 8.14
CA GLY A 186 -3.51 -23.22 8.08
C GLY A 186 -3.02 -22.15 7.10
N ALA A 187 -3.90 -21.49 6.34
CA ALA A 187 -3.52 -20.38 5.46
C ALA A 187 -2.91 -19.17 6.22
N PHE A 188 -3.22 -19.05 7.51
CA PHE A 188 -2.70 -18.00 8.39
C PHE A 188 -2.09 -18.63 9.65
N PRO A 189 -0.83 -19.09 9.61
CA PRO A 189 -0.19 -19.68 10.77
C PRO A 189 -0.17 -18.69 11.95
N ALA A 190 -0.48 -19.17 13.14
CA ALA A 190 -0.48 -18.32 14.35
C ALA A 190 0.92 -17.78 14.70
N ASN A 191 1.97 -18.47 14.23
CA ASN A 191 3.37 -18.18 14.52
C ASN A 191 4.08 -17.29 13.49
N GLU A 192 3.48 -16.97 12.32
CA GLU A 192 4.15 -16.16 11.29
C GLU A 192 4.22 -14.67 11.64
N VAL A 193 3.15 -14.12 12.22
CA VAL A 193 3.10 -12.77 12.77
C VAL A 193 2.30 -12.89 14.05
N ALA A 194 2.99 -12.98 15.18
CA ALA A 194 2.30 -13.04 16.46
C ALA A 194 1.47 -11.75 16.62
N ALA A 195 0.30 -11.85 17.26
CA ALA A 195 -0.47 -10.69 17.69
C ALA A 195 0.24 -9.89 18.82
N ASP A 196 1.54 -10.13 19.01
CA ASP A 196 2.38 -9.53 20.02
C ASP A 196 3.16 -8.36 19.36
N PRO A 197 2.80 -7.10 19.65
CA PRO A 197 3.55 -5.94 19.15
C PRO A 197 5.07 -5.97 19.38
N GLY A 198 5.57 -6.79 20.31
CA GLY A 198 6.99 -6.96 20.59
C GLY A 198 7.76 -7.54 19.40
N THR A 199 7.08 -8.25 18.49
CA THR A 199 7.71 -8.69 17.24
C THR A 199 8.05 -7.52 16.32
N LEU A 200 7.54 -6.31 16.57
CA LEU A 200 7.85 -5.10 15.79
C LEU A 200 9.05 -4.33 16.36
N LEU A 201 9.62 -4.76 17.48
CA LEU A 201 10.82 -4.15 18.05
C LEU A 201 12.06 -4.59 17.25
N VAL A 202 12.85 -3.63 16.76
CA VAL A 202 14.10 -3.87 16.01
C VAL A 202 15.34 -3.22 16.65
N VAL A 203 15.26 -2.85 17.92
CA VAL A 203 16.36 -2.15 18.62
C VAL A 203 17.66 -2.97 18.59
N GLN A 204 17.59 -4.29 18.79
CA GLN A 204 18.78 -5.12 18.79
C GLN A 204 19.42 -5.20 17.39
N GLU A 205 18.60 -5.37 16.37
CA GLU A 205 19.01 -5.41 14.97
C GLU A 205 19.62 -4.07 14.52
N ALA A 206 18.96 -2.96 14.85
CA ALA A 206 19.43 -1.63 14.52
C ALA A 206 20.76 -1.29 15.21
N LEU A 207 20.91 -1.60 16.50
CA LEU A 207 22.16 -1.39 17.24
C LEU A 207 23.28 -2.30 16.73
N ALA A 208 23.00 -3.55 16.39
CA ALA A 208 23.99 -4.48 15.81
C ALA A 208 24.47 -4.00 14.44
N ALA A 209 23.56 -3.54 13.58
CA ALA A 209 23.91 -2.92 12.31
C ALA A 209 24.70 -1.62 12.53
N ALA A 210 24.31 -0.79 13.50
CA ALA A 210 24.98 0.47 13.76
C ALA A 210 26.44 0.32 14.24
N ALA A 211 26.68 -0.69 15.08
CA ALA A 211 28.01 -1.06 15.55
C ALA A 211 28.90 -1.64 14.44
N CYS A 212 28.34 -2.10 13.33
CA CYS A 212 29.13 -2.61 12.21
C CYS A 212 29.72 -1.45 11.40
N PRO A 213 31.06 -1.28 11.31
CA PRO A 213 31.66 -0.14 10.61
C PRO A 213 31.39 -0.10 9.10
N ALA A 214 30.97 -1.22 8.51
CA ALA A 214 30.64 -1.30 7.09
C ALA A 214 29.29 -0.64 6.75
N VAL A 215 28.39 -0.48 7.72
CA VAL A 215 27.06 0.11 7.48
C VAL A 215 27.20 1.61 7.23
N SER A 216 26.73 2.06 6.08
CA SER A 216 26.76 3.46 5.67
C SER A 216 25.44 4.17 6.00
N ALA A 217 24.30 3.48 5.88
CA ALA A 217 22.99 4.05 6.14
C ALA A 217 22.07 3.08 6.87
N LEU A 218 21.15 3.63 7.67
CA LEU A 218 20.09 2.92 8.38
C LEU A 218 18.80 3.74 8.30
N HIS A 219 17.68 3.04 8.14
CA HIS A 219 16.35 3.62 8.09
C HIS A 219 15.32 2.55 8.50
N ASP A 220 14.32 2.93 9.28
CA ASP A 220 13.18 2.07 9.60
C ASP A 220 12.20 1.98 8.41
N VAL A 221 11.30 1.01 8.47
CA VAL A 221 10.23 0.85 7.47
C VAL A 221 8.90 1.08 8.17
N THR A 222 8.35 2.29 8.09
CA THR A 222 7.08 2.70 8.73
C THR A 222 5.97 2.92 7.67
N GLU A 223 5.29 4.07 7.67
CA GLU A 223 4.14 4.37 6.79
C GLU A 223 4.57 4.38 5.31
N GLY A 224 3.80 3.71 4.46
CA GLY A 224 4.14 3.54 3.04
C GLY A 224 5.09 2.37 2.76
N GLY A 225 5.47 1.63 3.80
CA GLY A 225 6.17 0.35 3.69
C GLY A 225 7.54 0.42 3.02
N VAL A 226 8.01 -0.73 2.54
CA VAL A 226 9.36 -0.87 1.94
C VAL A 226 9.52 -0.02 0.68
N GLY A 227 8.43 0.16 -0.10
CA GLY A 227 8.46 0.96 -1.32
C GLY A 227 8.78 2.43 -1.05
N GLU A 228 8.12 3.03 -0.06
CA GLU A 228 8.40 4.42 0.33
C GLU A 228 9.72 4.55 1.10
N ALA A 229 10.04 3.62 2.01
CA ALA A 229 11.31 3.65 2.75
C ALA A 229 12.55 3.60 1.82
N LEU A 230 12.52 2.81 0.74
CA LEU A 230 13.59 2.82 -0.26
C LEU A 230 13.68 4.16 -1.00
N HIS A 231 12.55 4.83 -1.24
CA HIS A 231 12.54 6.16 -1.84
C HIS A 231 13.12 7.21 -0.89
N GLU A 232 12.69 7.20 0.38
CA GLU A 232 13.18 8.10 1.42
C GLU A 232 14.70 7.92 1.63
N LEU A 233 15.17 6.67 1.72
CA LEU A 233 16.59 6.32 1.84
C LEU A 233 17.43 6.80 0.65
N GLY A 234 16.93 6.58 -0.57
CA GLY A 234 17.57 7.05 -1.80
C GLY A 234 17.65 8.58 -1.84
N GLN A 235 16.54 9.26 -1.57
CA GLN A 235 16.45 10.71 -1.61
C GLN A 235 17.36 11.37 -0.56
N ALA A 236 17.36 10.88 0.68
CA ALA A 236 18.24 11.39 1.74
C ALA A 236 19.72 11.28 1.34
N SER A 237 20.08 10.19 0.66
CA SER A 237 21.45 9.93 0.20
C SER A 237 21.79 10.54 -1.18
N GLY A 238 20.88 11.26 -1.83
CA GLY A 238 21.09 11.77 -3.19
C GLY A 238 21.31 10.67 -4.24
N CYS A 239 20.65 9.53 -4.06
CA CYS A 239 20.73 8.33 -4.89
C CYS A 239 19.35 7.91 -5.39
N VAL A 240 19.33 7.02 -6.39
CA VAL A 240 18.14 6.22 -6.74
C VAL A 240 18.44 4.76 -6.45
N ILE A 241 17.48 4.02 -5.88
CA ILE A 241 17.69 2.62 -5.52
C ILE A 241 17.02 1.73 -6.56
N GLU A 242 17.82 0.95 -7.27
CA GLU A 242 17.33 -0.14 -8.10
C GLU A 242 16.81 -1.26 -7.21
N ALA A 243 15.56 -1.68 -7.40
CA ALA A 243 14.94 -2.74 -6.63
C ALA A 243 13.80 -3.40 -7.43
N ARG A 244 13.58 -4.70 -7.19
CA ARG A 244 12.53 -5.48 -7.87
C ARG A 244 11.58 -6.09 -6.84
N ARG A 245 10.31 -6.24 -7.21
CA ARG A 245 9.26 -6.75 -6.29
C ARG A 245 9.61 -8.15 -5.80
N GLU A 246 10.13 -8.99 -6.68
CA GLU A 246 10.47 -10.38 -6.42
C GLU A 246 11.61 -10.55 -5.40
N ASP A 247 12.47 -9.54 -5.25
CA ASP A 247 13.60 -9.56 -4.32
C ASP A 247 13.16 -9.19 -2.89
N VAL A 248 12.00 -8.54 -2.72
CA VAL A 248 11.49 -8.12 -1.41
C VAL A 248 10.78 -9.28 -0.71
N PRO A 249 11.29 -9.77 0.44
CA PRO A 249 10.63 -10.83 1.18
C PRO A 249 9.30 -10.35 1.79
N VAL A 250 8.26 -11.14 1.56
CA VAL A 250 6.89 -10.93 2.07
C VAL A 250 6.41 -12.24 2.66
N LEU A 251 5.86 -12.23 3.87
CA LEU A 251 5.33 -13.44 4.49
C LEU A 251 4.13 -13.98 3.70
N PRO A 252 3.92 -15.31 3.66
CA PRO A 252 2.76 -15.92 3.02
C PRO A 252 1.43 -15.35 3.55
N SER A 253 1.30 -15.22 4.88
CA SER A 253 0.12 -14.60 5.51
C SER A 253 -0.11 -13.15 5.06
N THR A 254 0.94 -12.32 5.03
CA THR A 254 0.87 -10.94 4.53
C THR A 254 0.38 -10.91 3.08
N ARG A 255 0.94 -11.76 2.20
CA ARG A 255 0.54 -11.84 0.80
C ARG A 255 -0.94 -12.20 0.65
N ALA A 256 -1.40 -13.24 1.35
CA ALA A 256 -2.79 -13.68 1.30
C ALA A 256 -3.76 -12.59 1.81
N LEU A 257 -3.41 -11.91 2.90
CA LEU A 257 -4.14 -10.76 3.43
C LEU A 257 -4.26 -9.64 2.40
N CYS A 258 -3.15 -9.23 1.81
CA CYS A 258 -3.11 -8.17 0.82
C CYS A 258 -3.91 -8.53 -0.45
N GLU A 259 -3.83 -9.77 -0.93
CA GLU A 259 -4.60 -10.23 -2.10
C GLU A 259 -6.12 -10.16 -1.87
N ASP A 260 -6.58 -10.50 -0.66
CA ASP A 260 -8.00 -10.46 -0.31
C ASP A 260 -8.52 -9.07 0.08
N LEU A 261 -7.64 -8.19 0.51
CA LEU A 261 -7.97 -6.81 0.87
C LEU A 261 -7.74 -5.82 -0.27
N GLY A 262 -7.12 -6.28 -1.36
CA GLY A 262 -6.81 -5.47 -2.54
C GLY A 262 -5.67 -4.48 -2.32
N LEU A 263 -4.72 -4.85 -1.44
CA LEU A 263 -3.61 -4.02 -0.96
C LEU A 263 -2.29 -4.46 -1.58
N ASP A 264 -1.31 -3.55 -1.62
CA ASP A 264 0.07 -3.87 -1.98
C ASP A 264 0.96 -4.08 -0.74
N PRO A 265 1.56 -5.27 -0.52
CA PRO A 265 2.41 -5.49 0.65
C PRO A 265 3.66 -4.60 0.69
N LEU A 266 4.10 -4.05 -0.45
CA LEU A 266 5.24 -3.14 -0.50
C LEU A 266 4.91 -1.75 0.06
N GLY A 267 3.63 -1.39 0.10
CA GLY A 267 3.12 -0.11 0.59
C GLY A 267 2.43 -0.19 1.95
N LEU A 268 2.46 -1.37 2.57
CA LEU A 268 1.80 -1.64 3.84
C LEU A 268 2.75 -1.29 4.99
N ILE A 269 2.23 -0.61 6.02
CA ILE A 269 3.00 -0.17 7.19
C ILE A 269 3.90 -1.29 7.73
N GLY A 270 5.19 -1.00 7.78
CA GLY A 270 6.23 -2.02 7.89
C GLY A 270 6.77 -2.27 9.29
N SER A 271 6.44 -1.44 10.29
CA SER A 271 7.23 -1.24 11.51
C SER A 271 7.76 -2.55 12.08
N GLY A 272 9.03 -2.52 12.48
CA GLY A 272 9.75 -3.73 12.83
C GLY A 272 10.41 -4.43 11.66
N ALA A 273 10.63 -3.72 10.55
CA ALA A 273 11.64 -4.01 9.54
C ALA A 273 12.56 -2.80 9.40
N LEU A 274 13.78 -3.00 8.89
CA LEU A 274 14.75 -1.92 8.69
C LEU A 274 15.53 -2.12 7.39
N LEU A 275 15.94 -1.00 6.79
CA LEU A 275 16.84 -0.94 5.66
C LEU A 275 18.27 -0.69 6.13
N VAL A 276 19.21 -1.46 5.59
CA VAL A 276 20.66 -1.32 5.81
C VAL A 276 21.35 -1.03 4.49
N GLY A 277 22.17 0.02 4.49
CA GLY A 277 23.08 0.36 3.41
C GLY A 277 24.52 -0.01 3.73
N CYS A 278 25.24 -0.59 2.77
CA CYS A 278 26.70 -0.70 2.85
C CYS A 278 27.36 -0.80 1.46
N ALA A 279 28.66 -0.56 1.39
CA ALA A 279 29.43 -0.85 0.17
C ALA A 279 29.46 -2.37 -0.12
N GLU A 280 29.69 -2.76 -1.38
CA GLU A 280 29.77 -4.16 -1.80
C GLU A 280 30.74 -5.00 -0.94
N GLY A 281 31.92 -4.46 -0.64
CA GLY A 281 32.92 -5.13 0.20
C GLY A 281 32.51 -5.27 1.68
N GLY A 282 31.46 -4.57 2.11
CA GLY A 282 30.92 -4.59 3.47
C GLY A 282 29.82 -5.63 3.71
N VAL A 283 29.24 -6.19 2.64
CA VAL A 283 28.08 -7.11 2.70
C VAL A 283 28.26 -8.22 3.73
N ARG A 284 29.38 -8.94 3.65
CA ARG A 284 29.64 -10.06 4.55
C ARG A 284 29.75 -9.64 6.02
N ALA A 285 30.35 -8.49 6.30
CA ALA A 285 30.47 -7.99 7.68
C ALA A 285 29.10 -7.60 8.25
N VAL A 286 28.21 -7.05 7.41
CA VAL A 286 26.82 -6.76 7.78
C VAL A 286 26.06 -8.05 8.06
N GLU A 287 26.16 -9.04 7.19
CA GLU A 287 25.52 -10.35 7.38
C GLU A 287 25.98 -11.03 8.68
N GLU A 288 27.28 -11.01 8.98
CA GLU A 288 27.84 -11.58 10.21
C GLU A 288 27.33 -10.82 11.46
N ALA A 289 27.30 -9.48 11.43
CA ALA A 289 26.81 -8.66 12.54
C ALA A 289 25.33 -8.91 12.84
N LEU A 290 24.49 -8.99 11.81
CA LEU A 290 23.06 -9.22 11.95
C LEU A 290 22.71 -10.68 12.27
N ALA A 291 23.49 -11.65 11.77
CA ALA A 291 23.33 -13.06 12.14
C ALA A 291 23.61 -13.31 13.63
N ALA A 292 24.51 -12.53 14.26
CA ALA A 292 24.81 -12.62 15.69
C ALA A 292 23.59 -12.30 16.59
N VAL A 293 22.61 -11.56 16.06
CA VAL A 293 21.33 -11.26 16.72
C VAL A 293 20.14 -11.97 16.06
N ALA A 294 20.41 -13.04 15.29
CA ALA A 294 19.40 -13.86 14.61
C ALA A 294 18.49 -13.10 13.64
N ALA A 295 19.00 -12.05 12.99
CA ALA A 295 18.24 -11.18 12.11
C ALA A 295 18.81 -11.15 10.68
N PRO A 296 18.68 -12.24 9.89
CA PRO A 296 19.26 -12.28 8.55
C PRO A 296 18.74 -11.15 7.66
N VAL A 297 19.62 -10.64 6.80
CA VAL A 297 19.33 -9.58 5.84
C VAL A 297 19.09 -10.15 4.45
N ALA A 298 18.06 -9.66 3.76
CA ALA A 298 17.82 -9.91 2.35
C ALA A 298 18.29 -8.70 1.54
N TRP A 299 19.21 -8.89 0.59
CA TRP A 299 19.69 -7.78 -0.25
C TRP A 299 18.70 -7.45 -1.37
N VAL A 300 17.87 -6.42 -1.15
CA VAL A 300 16.73 -6.06 -2.00
C VAL A 300 17.02 -4.99 -3.06
N GLY A 301 18.17 -4.31 -2.98
CA GLY A 301 18.47 -3.26 -3.93
C GLY A 301 19.92 -2.82 -4.03
N ARG A 302 20.17 -1.93 -5.00
CA ARG A 302 21.47 -1.30 -5.23
C ARG A 302 21.29 0.21 -5.46
N ALA A 303 22.11 1.01 -4.80
CA ALA A 303 22.12 2.45 -4.98
C ALA A 303 22.84 2.83 -6.28
N HIS A 304 22.27 3.79 -7.00
CA HIS A 304 22.81 4.39 -8.22
C HIS A 304 22.79 5.91 -8.09
N ALA A 305 23.51 6.61 -8.98
CA ALA A 305 23.45 8.06 -9.04
C ALA A 305 22.00 8.54 -9.26
N ALA A 306 21.55 9.61 -8.60
CA ALA A 306 20.15 10.07 -8.66
C ALA A 306 19.56 10.25 -10.08
N GLN A 307 20.41 10.50 -11.08
CA GLN A 307 20.02 10.71 -12.48
C GLN A 307 19.84 9.39 -13.27
N ALA A 308 20.19 8.24 -12.69
CA ALA A 308 20.19 6.95 -13.38
C ALA A 308 18.76 6.47 -13.64
N VAL A 309 18.54 5.90 -14.83
CA VAL A 309 17.27 5.25 -15.18
C VAL A 309 17.37 3.77 -14.82
N VAL A 310 16.79 3.39 -13.70
CA VAL A 310 16.81 2.02 -13.16
C VAL A 310 15.40 1.58 -12.78
N ALA A 311 15.19 0.27 -12.63
CA ALA A 311 13.93 -0.26 -12.13
C ALA A 311 13.78 0.09 -10.64
N THR A 312 12.73 0.82 -10.27
CA THR A 312 12.43 1.16 -8.87
C THR A 312 11.12 0.52 -8.43
N LEU A 313 10.98 0.34 -7.12
CA LEU A 313 9.69 -0.04 -6.57
C LEU A 313 8.66 1.10 -6.72
N PRO A 314 7.37 0.76 -6.71
CA PRO A 314 6.30 1.74 -6.58
C PRO A 314 6.48 2.63 -5.33
N ARG A 315 6.19 3.94 -5.47
CA ARG A 315 5.99 4.85 -4.34
C ARG A 315 4.64 4.66 -3.66
N PHE A 316 4.59 4.97 -2.37
CA PHE A 316 3.41 4.89 -1.49
C PHE A 316 3.42 6.09 -0.54
N PRO A 317 3.07 7.30 -1.01
CA PRO A 317 3.05 8.49 -0.16
C PRO A 317 2.00 8.44 0.97
N ARG A 318 1.15 7.41 0.97
CA ARG A 318 0.17 7.09 2.00
C ARG A 318 0.10 5.58 2.15
N ASP A 319 -0.15 5.12 3.36
CA ASP A 319 -0.19 3.69 3.64
C ASP A 319 -1.30 2.94 2.88
N GLU A 320 -0.98 1.70 2.46
CA GLU A 320 -1.98 0.80 1.90
C GLU A 320 -3.04 0.38 2.93
N LEU A 321 -2.72 0.39 4.24
CA LEU A 321 -3.66 0.06 5.31
C LEU A 321 -4.95 0.90 5.25
N LEU A 322 -4.82 2.17 4.85
CA LEU A 322 -5.95 3.11 4.70
C LEU A 322 -6.99 2.66 3.68
N LYS A 323 -6.62 1.76 2.77
CA LYS A 323 -7.50 1.28 1.70
C LYS A 323 -8.35 0.09 2.12
N ALA A 324 -8.00 -0.61 3.20
CA ALA A 324 -8.64 -1.88 3.59
C ALA A 324 -10.17 -1.79 3.78
N GLY A 325 -10.69 -0.60 4.14
CA GLY A 325 -12.12 -0.34 4.32
C GLY A 325 -12.81 0.40 3.17
N LEU A 326 -12.14 0.66 2.05
CA LEU A 326 -12.69 1.52 0.99
C LEU A 326 -14.02 1.01 0.41
N LEU A 327 -14.15 -0.31 0.22
CA LEU A 327 -15.38 -0.87 -0.35
C LEU A 327 -16.58 -0.85 0.61
N ALA A 328 -16.38 -0.60 1.91
CA ALA A 328 -17.48 -0.47 2.88
C ALA A 328 -18.42 0.70 2.59
N ARG A 329 -17.96 1.70 1.83
CA ARG A 329 -18.75 2.87 1.44
C ARG A 329 -19.42 2.70 0.06
N VAL A 330 -19.11 1.62 -0.65
CA VAL A 330 -19.63 1.37 -2.00
C VAL A 330 -21.05 0.83 -1.92
N ARG A 331 -21.93 1.41 -2.72
CA ARG A 331 -23.34 1.06 -2.88
C ARG A 331 -23.68 0.57 -4.28
N ALA A 332 -22.76 0.63 -5.23
CA ALA A 332 -22.92 0.01 -6.56
C ALA A 332 -21.57 -0.33 -7.19
N LEU A 333 -21.52 -1.44 -7.93
CA LEU A 333 -20.34 -1.85 -8.70
C LEU A 333 -20.63 -1.76 -10.20
N ILE A 334 -19.73 -1.10 -10.92
CA ILE A 334 -19.82 -0.90 -12.37
C ILE A 334 -18.67 -1.68 -13.01
N PHE A 335 -18.97 -2.82 -13.61
CA PHE A 335 -17.99 -3.74 -14.16
C PHE A 335 -17.66 -3.43 -15.61
N ASP A 336 -16.43 -3.73 -16.01
CA ASP A 336 -16.13 -4.09 -17.40
C ASP A 336 -16.41 -5.58 -17.66
N LEU A 337 -16.43 -5.98 -18.94
CA LEU A 337 -16.59 -7.37 -19.35
C LEU A 337 -15.25 -8.04 -19.67
N ASP A 338 -14.63 -7.64 -20.78
CA ASP A 338 -13.43 -8.27 -21.34
C ASP A 338 -12.22 -7.97 -20.47
N GLY A 339 -11.38 -8.97 -20.21
CA GLY A 339 -10.26 -8.88 -19.27
C GLY A 339 -10.67 -8.84 -17.79
N THR A 340 -11.90 -8.40 -17.48
CA THR A 340 -12.38 -8.19 -16.11
C THR A 340 -13.23 -9.34 -15.55
N LEU A 341 -14.28 -9.74 -16.26
CA LEU A 341 -15.15 -10.88 -15.90
C LEU A 341 -14.97 -12.06 -16.85
N ALA A 342 -14.64 -11.78 -18.11
CA ALA A 342 -14.32 -12.78 -19.12
C ALA A 342 -12.87 -12.61 -19.59
N GLU A 343 -12.13 -13.70 -19.67
CA GLU A 343 -10.88 -13.79 -20.42
C GLU A 343 -11.23 -14.00 -21.88
N SER A 344 -11.14 -12.91 -22.64
CA SER A 344 -11.23 -12.93 -24.09
C SER A 344 -9.80 -12.76 -24.60
N ASP A 345 -9.20 -13.84 -25.12
CA ASP A 345 -7.81 -13.87 -25.60
C ASP A 345 -7.68 -13.06 -26.90
N TYR A 346 -7.75 -11.73 -26.79
CA TYR A 346 -7.51 -10.81 -27.89
C TYR A 346 -6.01 -10.58 -28.04
N ASP A 347 -5.40 -11.16 -29.07
CA ASP A 347 -4.06 -10.78 -29.51
C ASP A 347 -4.13 -9.42 -30.23
N TRP A 348 -4.28 -8.33 -29.47
CA TRP A 348 -4.35 -6.98 -30.02
C TRP A 348 -3.18 -6.63 -30.94
N PRO A 349 -1.92 -7.03 -30.66
CA PRO A 349 -0.82 -6.89 -31.61
C PRO A 349 -1.03 -7.64 -32.93
N ALA A 350 -1.58 -8.86 -32.94
CA ALA A 350 -1.92 -9.56 -34.17
C ALA A 350 -3.08 -8.90 -34.91
N ILE A 351 -4.16 -8.54 -34.21
CA ILE A 351 -5.32 -7.84 -34.77
C ILE A 351 -4.88 -6.55 -35.45
N ARG A 352 -4.02 -5.76 -34.81
CA ARG A 352 -3.50 -4.51 -35.39
C ARG A 352 -2.66 -4.75 -36.65
N ARG A 353 -1.80 -5.77 -36.63
CA ARG A 353 -1.01 -6.15 -37.82
C ARG A 353 -1.91 -6.61 -38.97
N GLU A 354 -2.98 -7.32 -38.65
CA GLU A 354 -3.93 -7.82 -39.64
C GLU A 354 -4.79 -6.71 -40.25
N LEU A 355 -5.27 -5.77 -39.43
CA LEU A 355 -6.05 -4.62 -39.89
C LEU A 355 -5.19 -3.47 -40.46
N GLY A 356 -3.86 -3.58 -40.36
CA GLY A 356 -2.93 -2.54 -40.80
C GLY A 356 -2.98 -1.24 -39.98
N ILE A 357 -3.43 -1.32 -38.71
CA ILE A 357 -3.67 -0.15 -37.85
C ILE A 357 -2.47 0.09 -36.94
N THR A 358 -1.98 1.32 -36.93
CA THR A 358 -0.86 1.76 -36.06
C THR A 358 -1.30 2.76 -34.99
N GLU A 359 -2.49 3.31 -35.14
CA GLU A 359 -3.10 4.31 -34.27
C GLU A 359 -3.50 3.71 -32.92
N PRO A 360 -3.47 4.47 -31.81
CA PRO A 360 -3.79 3.96 -30.48
C PRO A 360 -5.20 3.35 -30.35
N SER A 361 -6.19 3.88 -31.08
CA SER A 361 -7.57 3.44 -31.05
C SER A 361 -7.92 2.77 -32.38
N ILE A 362 -8.25 1.47 -32.34
CA ILE A 362 -8.70 0.73 -33.52
C ILE A 362 -10.00 1.35 -34.06
N VAL A 363 -10.92 1.73 -33.17
CA VAL A 363 -12.20 2.34 -33.54
C VAL A 363 -12.00 3.66 -34.31
N ASP A 364 -11.13 4.54 -33.82
CA ASP A 364 -10.90 5.83 -34.46
C ASP A 364 -10.17 5.66 -35.80
N ALA A 365 -9.21 4.73 -35.87
CA ALA A 365 -8.51 4.39 -37.10
C ALA A 365 -9.48 3.90 -38.19
N LEU A 366 -10.37 2.96 -37.81
CA LEU A 366 -11.38 2.43 -38.72
C LEU A 366 -12.36 3.52 -39.18
N ASN A 367 -12.81 4.39 -38.27
CA ASN A 367 -13.70 5.50 -38.61
C ASN A 367 -13.05 6.50 -39.59
N GLY A 368 -11.73 6.64 -39.56
CA GLY A 368 -10.96 7.49 -40.48
C GLY A 368 -10.81 6.95 -41.90
N LEU A 369 -11.15 5.68 -42.16
CA LEU A 369 -10.99 5.06 -43.48
C LEU A 369 -12.10 5.50 -44.47
N PRO A 370 -11.78 5.62 -45.78
CA PRO A 370 -12.78 5.83 -46.82
C PRO A 370 -13.58 4.54 -47.11
N GLU A 371 -14.79 4.69 -47.64
CA GLU A 371 -15.51 3.54 -48.21
C GLU A 371 -14.86 3.09 -49.53
N PRO A 372 -14.85 1.78 -49.85
CA PRO A 372 -15.47 0.66 -49.11
C PRO A 372 -14.54 0.00 -48.06
N GLU A 373 -13.33 0.53 -47.89
CA GLU A 373 -12.29 -0.09 -47.05
C GLU A 373 -12.70 -0.09 -45.57
N ARG A 374 -13.30 1.02 -45.11
CA ARG A 374 -13.88 1.12 -43.77
C ARG A 374 -14.84 -0.05 -43.48
N SER A 375 -15.83 -0.27 -44.34
CA SER A 375 -16.80 -1.35 -44.16
C SER A 375 -16.13 -2.73 -44.12
N ARG A 376 -15.14 -2.99 -45.00
CA ARG A 376 -14.41 -4.27 -45.02
C ARG A 376 -13.63 -4.52 -43.74
N GLN A 377 -12.91 -3.51 -43.25
CA GLN A 377 -12.09 -3.63 -42.04
C GLN A 377 -12.97 -3.77 -40.79
N TRP A 378 -14.13 -3.11 -40.75
CA TRP A 378 -15.13 -3.34 -39.71
C TRP A 378 -15.65 -4.77 -39.70
N THR A 379 -16.04 -5.32 -40.86
CA THR A 379 -16.48 -6.72 -40.97
C THR A 379 -15.37 -7.67 -40.52
N ARG A 380 -14.11 -7.41 -40.87
CA ARG A 380 -13.00 -8.27 -40.45
C ARG A 380 -12.77 -8.21 -38.94
N LEU A 381 -12.82 -7.02 -38.34
CA LEU A 381 -12.75 -6.87 -36.88
C LEU A 381 -13.90 -7.63 -36.20
N GLU A 382 -15.13 -7.53 -36.72
CA GLU A 382 -16.28 -8.26 -36.20
C GLU A 382 -16.11 -9.79 -36.25
N GLU A 383 -15.51 -10.33 -37.32
CA GLU A 383 -15.18 -11.76 -37.43
C GLU A 383 -14.19 -12.19 -36.35
N ILE A 384 -13.10 -11.44 -36.17
CA ILE A 384 -12.09 -11.73 -35.15
C ILE A 384 -12.70 -11.61 -33.75
N GLU A 385 -13.53 -10.59 -33.51
CA GLU A 385 -14.24 -10.40 -32.26
C GLU A 385 -15.18 -11.57 -31.96
N ARG A 386 -15.87 -12.11 -32.98
CA ARG A 386 -16.77 -13.26 -32.86
C ARG A 386 -16.02 -14.55 -32.53
N GLU A 387 -14.86 -14.79 -33.15
CA GLU A 387 -14.00 -15.94 -32.87
C GLU A 387 -13.44 -15.89 -31.44
N ALA A 388 -12.91 -14.74 -31.02
CA ALA A 388 -12.42 -14.52 -29.66
C ALA A 388 -13.54 -14.68 -28.62
N THR A 389 -14.73 -14.14 -28.91
CA THR A 389 -15.94 -14.32 -28.09
C THR A 389 -16.28 -15.80 -27.94
N ALA A 390 -16.20 -16.59 -29.01
CA ALA A 390 -16.45 -18.04 -28.96
C ALA A 390 -15.45 -18.76 -28.04
N ALA A 391 -14.17 -18.36 -28.05
CA ALA A 391 -13.12 -18.94 -27.23
C ALA A 391 -13.09 -18.45 -25.77
N ALA A 392 -13.81 -17.36 -25.46
CA ALA A 392 -13.73 -16.69 -24.16
C ALA A 392 -13.96 -17.63 -22.96
N ARG A 393 -13.32 -17.33 -21.83
CA ARG A 393 -13.50 -18.09 -20.59
C ARG A 393 -13.96 -17.18 -19.49
N LEU A 394 -14.81 -17.70 -18.60
CA LEU A 394 -15.21 -16.93 -17.44
C LEU A 394 -14.06 -16.89 -16.44
N ARG A 395 -13.73 -15.71 -15.91
CA ARG A 395 -12.69 -15.57 -14.88
C ARG A 395 -13.15 -16.21 -13.56
N PRO A 396 -12.23 -16.78 -12.76
CA PRO A 396 -12.56 -17.38 -11.47
C PRO A 396 -13.35 -16.42 -10.57
N GLY A 397 -14.46 -16.89 -10.01
CA GLY A 397 -15.32 -16.12 -9.10
C GLY A 397 -16.25 -15.10 -9.76
N ALA A 398 -16.19 -14.88 -11.07
CA ALA A 398 -16.99 -13.84 -11.74
C ALA A 398 -18.50 -14.10 -11.63
N ARG A 399 -18.94 -15.35 -11.82
CA ARG A 399 -20.37 -15.72 -11.71
C ARG A 399 -20.84 -15.59 -10.28
N GLU A 400 -20.05 -16.08 -9.35
CA GLU A 400 -20.35 -16.07 -7.93
C GLU A 400 -20.47 -14.64 -7.41
N LEU A 401 -19.52 -13.77 -7.76
CA LEU A 401 -19.52 -12.36 -7.43
C LEU A 401 -20.81 -11.67 -7.90
N VAL A 402 -21.12 -11.76 -9.19
CA VAL A 402 -22.29 -11.09 -9.78
C VAL A 402 -23.60 -11.64 -9.21
N THR A 403 -23.69 -12.96 -9.03
CA THR A 403 -24.87 -13.61 -8.43
C THR A 403 -25.06 -13.17 -6.98
N TRP A 404 -23.97 -13.11 -6.21
CA TRP A 404 -23.99 -12.70 -4.81
C TRP A 404 -24.43 -11.24 -4.65
N LEU A 405 -23.91 -10.33 -5.48
CA LEU A 405 -24.31 -8.91 -5.48
C LEU A 405 -25.82 -8.76 -5.68
N ARG A 406 -26.36 -9.46 -6.68
CA ARG A 406 -27.80 -9.44 -6.97
C ARG A 406 -28.63 -10.06 -5.84
N GLY A 407 -28.16 -11.18 -5.27
CA GLY A 407 -28.81 -11.81 -4.12
C GLY A 407 -28.89 -10.91 -2.89
N ARG A 408 -27.92 -9.97 -2.74
CA ARG A 408 -27.88 -8.97 -1.66
C ARG A 408 -28.61 -7.67 -2.00
N GLY A 409 -29.11 -7.52 -3.23
CA GLY A 409 -29.69 -6.26 -3.70
C GLY A 409 -28.68 -5.12 -3.80
N LEU A 410 -27.38 -5.43 -3.97
CA LEU A 410 -26.36 -4.43 -4.29
C LEU A 410 -26.37 -4.16 -5.80
N PRO A 411 -26.74 -2.94 -6.24
CA PRO A 411 -26.81 -2.61 -7.66
C PRO A 411 -25.50 -2.89 -8.40
N CYS A 412 -25.60 -3.56 -9.54
CA CYS A 412 -24.46 -3.84 -10.40
C CYS A 412 -24.78 -3.52 -11.88
N ALA A 413 -23.86 -2.79 -12.52
CA ALA A 413 -23.94 -2.48 -13.94
C ALA A 413 -22.76 -3.09 -14.70
N LEU A 414 -22.97 -3.37 -15.99
CA LEU A 414 -21.91 -3.66 -16.95
C LEU A 414 -21.75 -2.47 -17.89
N VAL A 415 -20.52 -1.96 -18.01
CA VAL A 415 -20.13 -0.89 -18.94
C VAL A 415 -18.92 -1.37 -19.73
N THR A 416 -19.17 -1.79 -20.98
CA THR A 416 -18.16 -2.36 -21.88
C THR A 416 -18.05 -1.57 -23.19
N ASN A 417 -16.85 -1.56 -23.79
CA ASN A 417 -16.62 -1.04 -25.15
C ASN A 417 -16.94 -2.09 -26.24
N ASN A 418 -17.48 -3.25 -25.85
CA ASN A 418 -17.95 -4.31 -26.74
C ASN A 418 -19.34 -4.00 -27.32
N THR A 419 -19.77 -4.71 -28.37
CA THR A 419 -21.08 -4.56 -29.00
C THR A 419 -22.20 -5.18 -28.16
N ALA A 420 -23.44 -4.74 -28.38
CA ALA A 420 -24.61 -5.31 -27.74
C ALA A 420 -24.80 -6.80 -28.07
N GLU A 421 -24.52 -7.20 -29.31
CA GLU A 421 -24.62 -8.61 -29.76
C GLU A 421 -23.63 -9.51 -29.00
N ASN A 422 -22.34 -9.17 -29.02
CA ASN A 422 -21.30 -9.96 -28.35
C ASN A 422 -21.51 -9.99 -26.84
N THR A 423 -21.82 -8.84 -26.24
CA THR A 423 -22.12 -8.73 -24.82
C THR A 423 -23.28 -9.66 -24.44
N SER A 424 -24.40 -9.60 -25.17
CA SER A 424 -25.57 -10.45 -24.90
C SER A 424 -25.26 -11.94 -25.03
N SER A 425 -24.44 -12.31 -26.02
CA SER A 425 -23.97 -13.69 -26.23
C SER A 425 -23.16 -14.21 -25.04
N LEU A 426 -22.17 -13.42 -24.57
CA LEU A 426 -21.32 -13.79 -23.43
C LEU A 426 -22.11 -13.86 -22.12
N LEU A 427 -22.99 -12.89 -21.86
CA LEU A 427 -23.82 -12.87 -20.65
C LEU A 427 -24.72 -14.10 -20.59
N SER A 428 -25.37 -14.45 -21.70
CA SER A 428 -26.20 -15.65 -21.80
C SER A 428 -25.38 -16.93 -21.60
N ARG A 429 -24.24 -17.05 -22.28
CA ARG A 429 -23.37 -18.23 -22.20
C ARG A 429 -22.83 -18.45 -20.79
N PHE A 430 -22.43 -17.38 -20.10
CA PHE A 430 -21.85 -17.48 -18.77
C PHE A 430 -22.86 -17.39 -17.63
N GLY A 431 -24.13 -17.10 -17.92
CA GLY A 431 -25.19 -16.95 -16.93
C GLY A 431 -24.97 -15.73 -16.03
N LEU A 432 -24.45 -14.64 -16.61
CA LEU A 432 -24.26 -13.37 -15.90
C LEU A 432 -25.46 -12.45 -16.15
N GLY A 433 -25.95 -11.80 -15.12
CA GLY A 433 -27.00 -10.80 -15.27
C GLY A 433 -26.72 -9.59 -14.41
N PHE A 434 -27.08 -8.41 -14.92
CA PHE A 434 -26.84 -7.11 -14.31
C PHE A 434 -28.14 -6.33 -14.23
N ASP A 435 -28.21 -5.35 -13.33
CA ASP A 435 -29.34 -4.42 -13.24
C ASP A 435 -29.35 -3.44 -14.42
N LEU A 436 -28.17 -3.20 -14.98
CA LEU A 436 -27.96 -2.36 -16.15
C LEU A 436 -26.82 -2.90 -17.02
N VAL A 437 -27.01 -2.90 -18.34
CA VAL A 437 -25.94 -3.16 -19.31
C VAL A 437 -25.85 -1.96 -20.25
N MET A 438 -24.64 -1.43 -20.41
CA MET A 438 -24.26 -0.40 -21.37
C MET A 438 -23.08 -0.89 -22.19
N THR A 439 -23.19 -0.69 -23.48
CA THR A 439 -22.28 -1.19 -24.51
C THR A 439 -21.83 -0.03 -25.39
N ARG A 440 -20.91 -0.30 -26.33
CA ARG A 440 -20.48 0.71 -27.31
C ARG A 440 -21.65 1.28 -28.12
N ASP A 441 -22.69 0.47 -28.35
CA ASP A 441 -23.83 0.83 -29.18
C ASP A 441 -24.76 1.87 -28.50
N ASP A 442 -24.58 2.12 -27.20
CA ASP A 442 -25.25 3.20 -26.47
C ASP A 442 -24.65 4.61 -26.75
N GLY A 443 -23.56 4.70 -27.52
CA GLY A 443 -22.94 5.96 -27.95
C GLY A 443 -22.06 6.65 -26.89
N LEU A 444 -21.73 5.96 -25.80
CA LEU A 444 -20.80 6.39 -24.76
C LEU A 444 -19.77 5.28 -24.50
N TRP A 445 -18.47 5.61 -24.46
CA TRP A 445 -17.42 4.61 -24.29
C TRP A 445 -16.25 5.09 -23.42
N LYS A 446 -15.57 4.13 -22.79
CA LYS A 446 -14.34 4.36 -22.02
C LYS A 446 -13.20 4.71 -23.01
N PRO A 447 -12.23 5.58 -22.68
CA PRO A 447 -11.83 6.00 -21.34
C PRO A 447 -12.62 7.19 -20.75
N SER A 448 -13.65 7.70 -21.45
CA SER A 448 -14.49 8.74 -20.85
C SER A 448 -15.19 8.24 -19.59
N GLY A 449 -15.33 9.10 -18.59
CA GLY A 449 -16.16 8.86 -17.40
C GLY A 449 -17.66 9.00 -17.66
N ALA A 450 -18.09 9.48 -18.82
CA ALA A 450 -19.48 9.66 -19.19
C ALA A 450 -20.34 8.37 -19.09
N PRO A 451 -19.94 7.20 -19.64
CA PRO A 451 -20.71 5.97 -19.49
C PRO A 451 -20.82 5.51 -18.03
N VAL A 452 -19.79 5.73 -17.21
CA VAL A 452 -19.81 5.37 -15.78
C VAL A 452 -20.78 6.26 -15.00
N ARG A 453 -20.78 7.58 -15.26
CA ARG A 453 -21.77 8.51 -14.67
C ARG A 453 -23.20 8.19 -15.11
N ALA A 454 -23.39 7.86 -16.39
CA ALA A 454 -24.69 7.46 -16.92
C ALA A 454 -25.20 6.17 -16.27
N ALA A 455 -24.31 5.18 -16.06
CA ALA A 455 -24.65 3.96 -15.36
C ALA A 455 -25.07 4.22 -13.90
N ALA A 456 -24.26 4.97 -13.14
CA ALA A 456 -24.58 5.35 -11.76
C ALA A 456 -25.93 6.07 -11.65
N HIS A 457 -26.19 7.04 -12.53
CA HIS A 457 -27.47 7.76 -12.60
C HIS A 457 -28.65 6.82 -12.88
N ARG A 458 -28.52 5.90 -13.84
CA ARG A 458 -29.57 4.92 -14.19
C ARG A 458 -29.81 3.88 -13.08
N LEU A 459 -28.78 3.54 -12.30
CA LEU A 459 -28.91 2.71 -11.10
C LEU A 459 -29.52 3.49 -9.91
N GLY A 460 -29.61 4.82 -9.98
CA GLY A 460 -30.08 5.65 -8.87
C GLY A 460 -29.10 5.76 -7.71
N VAL A 461 -27.80 5.56 -7.96
CA VAL A 461 -26.75 5.59 -6.93
C VAL A 461 -25.82 6.80 -7.17
N PRO A 462 -25.50 7.61 -6.15
CA PRO A 462 -24.52 8.69 -6.29
C PRO A 462 -23.15 8.17 -6.74
N ILE A 463 -22.48 8.90 -7.63
CA ILE A 463 -21.25 8.44 -8.29
C ILE A 463 -20.11 8.22 -7.30
N GLU A 464 -20.03 9.04 -6.24
CA GLU A 464 -19.08 8.92 -5.15
C GLU A 464 -19.28 7.67 -4.28
N ALA A 465 -20.46 7.04 -4.36
CA ALA A 465 -20.77 5.77 -3.72
C ALA A 465 -20.68 4.58 -4.69
N CYS A 466 -20.20 4.79 -5.92
CA CYS A 466 -19.97 3.73 -6.89
C CYS A 466 -18.49 3.33 -6.94
N ALA A 467 -18.21 2.12 -7.44
CA ALA A 467 -16.86 1.71 -7.81
C ALA A 467 -16.83 1.18 -9.25
N LYS A 468 -15.93 1.72 -10.08
CA LYS A 468 -15.61 1.16 -11.40
C LYS A 468 -14.62 0.01 -11.22
N VAL A 469 -15.00 -1.17 -11.70
CA VAL A 469 -14.19 -2.39 -11.69
C VAL A 469 -13.75 -2.70 -13.10
N GLY A 470 -12.45 -2.84 -13.35
CA GLY A 470 -11.90 -3.15 -14.67
C GLY A 470 -10.53 -3.81 -14.59
N ASP A 471 -9.87 -4.08 -15.70
CA ASP A 471 -8.50 -4.62 -15.74
C ASP A 471 -7.51 -3.69 -16.45
N GLY A 472 -8.01 -2.75 -17.26
CA GLY A 472 -7.18 -1.90 -18.10
C GLY A 472 -7.08 -0.45 -17.66
N ARG A 473 -6.12 0.27 -18.29
CA ARG A 473 -5.95 1.72 -18.14
C ARG A 473 -7.23 2.50 -18.46
N TYR A 474 -8.04 2.04 -19.41
CA TYR A 474 -9.27 2.75 -19.81
C TYR A 474 -10.32 2.73 -18.70
N ASP A 475 -10.43 1.65 -17.94
CA ASP A 475 -11.33 1.59 -16.78
C ASP A 475 -10.90 2.51 -15.67
N VAL A 476 -9.58 2.55 -15.41
CA VAL A 476 -9.03 3.45 -14.40
C VAL A 476 -9.30 4.90 -14.77
N LEU A 477 -9.01 5.30 -16.01
CA LEU A 477 -9.28 6.66 -16.48
C LEU A 477 -10.77 7.00 -16.40
N ALA A 478 -11.66 6.10 -16.84
CA ALA A 478 -13.10 6.31 -16.81
C ALA A 478 -13.62 6.48 -15.37
N GLY A 479 -13.18 5.63 -14.44
CA GLY A 479 -13.58 5.72 -13.04
C GLY A 479 -13.09 7.01 -12.36
N ARG A 480 -11.83 7.40 -12.61
CA ARG A 480 -11.25 8.66 -12.11
C ARG A 480 -11.98 9.88 -12.65
N GLU A 481 -12.21 9.95 -13.96
CA GLU A 481 -12.93 11.06 -14.58
C GLU A 481 -14.39 11.13 -14.10
N ALA A 482 -15.01 9.98 -13.83
CA ALA A 482 -16.36 9.92 -13.27
C ALA A 482 -16.44 10.41 -11.81
N GLY A 483 -15.35 10.33 -11.05
CA GLY A 483 -15.31 10.69 -9.63
C GLY A 483 -15.77 9.58 -8.69
N CYS A 484 -15.64 8.32 -9.12
CA CYS A 484 -15.98 7.13 -8.32
C CYS A 484 -14.72 6.38 -7.86
N GLY A 485 -14.87 5.41 -6.95
CA GLY A 485 -13.77 4.52 -6.57
C GLY A 485 -13.32 3.66 -7.76
N VAL A 486 -12.04 3.31 -7.82
CA VAL A 486 -11.46 2.52 -8.91
C VAL A 486 -10.86 1.23 -8.39
N VAL A 487 -11.35 0.10 -8.91
CA VAL A 487 -10.87 -1.24 -8.59
C VAL A 487 -10.30 -1.88 -9.86
N ALA A 488 -9.06 -2.37 -9.79
CA ALA A 488 -8.46 -3.15 -10.88
C ALA A 488 -8.44 -4.65 -10.56
N LEU A 489 -8.77 -5.50 -11.54
CA LEU A 489 -8.73 -6.96 -11.44
C LEU A 489 -7.52 -7.54 -12.20
N VAL A 490 -6.32 -7.32 -11.68
CA VAL A 490 -5.04 -7.65 -12.30
C VAL A 490 -4.08 -8.29 -11.30
N ARG A 491 -3.23 -9.23 -11.76
CA ARG A 491 -2.16 -9.79 -10.91
C ARG A 491 -1.07 -8.73 -10.70
N LEU A 492 -0.69 -8.49 -9.44
CA LEU A 492 0.32 -7.48 -9.06
C LEU A 492 1.74 -7.77 -9.59
N ALA A 493 2.03 -9.02 -9.97
CA ALA A 493 3.33 -9.40 -10.52
C ALA A 493 3.52 -8.79 -11.92
N GLY A 494 4.35 -7.75 -12.04
CA GLY A 494 4.76 -7.15 -13.32
C GLY A 494 3.85 -6.06 -13.87
N TYR A 495 2.92 -5.51 -13.07
CA TYR A 495 1.90 -4.59 -13.58
C TYR A 495 1.96 -3.20 -12.92
N ALA A 496 1.98 -2.15 -13.75
CA ALA A 496 1.95 -0.75 -13.33
C ALA A 496 0.85 -0.01 -14.12
N LEU A 497 -0.36 0.05 -13.56
CA LEU A 497 -1.38 0.97 -14.08
C LEU A 497 -1.02 2.40 -13.69
N ASP A 498 -0.99 3.25 -14.70
CA ASP A 498 -0.92 4.69 -14.55
C ASP A 498 -2.19 5.31 -15.17
N PRO A 499 -2.97 6.13 -14.45
CA PRO A 499 -2.86 6.36 -13.01
C PRO A 499 -3.17 5.07 -12.22
N ARG A 500 -2.73 4.99 -10.96
CA ARG A 500 -2.99 3.81 -10.14
C ARG A 500 -4.47 3.72 -9.73
N PRO A 501 -5.07 2.51 -9.73
CA PRO A 501 -6.39 2.27 -9.12
C PRO A 501 -6.33 2.45 -7.60
N ASP A 502 -7.49 2.56 -6.95
CA ASP A 502 -7.57 2.66 -5.49
C ASP A 502 -7.31 1.29 -4.84
N LEU A 503 -7.85 0.21 -5.42
CA LEU A 503 -7.66 -1.18 -4.98
C LEU A 503 -7.28 -2.07 -6.16
N VAL A 504 -6.49 -3.11 -5.88
CA VAL A 504 -6.08 -4.10 -6.88
C VAL A 504 -6.32 -5.51 -6.37
N PHE A 505 -7.17 -6.27 -7.05
CA PHE A 505 -7.40 -7.68 -6.77
C PHE A 505 -6.87 -8.54 -7.92
N PRO A 506 -6.34 -9.75 -7.66
CA PRO A 506 -5.85 -10.63 -8.74
C PRO A 506 -6.96 -11.10 -9.68
N ASP A 507 -8.19 -11.25 -9.19
CA ASP A 507 -9.33 -11.79 -9.92
C ASP A 507 -10.69 -11.41 -9.25
N PRO A 508 -11.82 -11.68 -9.92
CA PRO A 508 -13.15 -11.47 -9.34
C PRO A 508 -13.39 -12.26 -8.05
N GLN A 509 -12.76 -13.42 -7.87
CA GLN A 509 -12.90 -14.23 -6.66
C GLN A 509 -12.33 -13.52 -5.42
N ALA A 510 -11.17 -12.89 -5.55
CA ALA A 510 -10.57 -12.10 -4.48
C ALA A 510 -11.41 -10.86 -4.13
N LEU A 511 -11.92 -10.14 -5.14
CA LEU A 511 -12.88 -9.04 -4.91
C LEU A 511 -14.14 -9.54 -4.19
N TRP A 512 -14.65 -10.72 -4.55
CA TRP A 512 -15.81 -11.30 -3.87
C TRP A 512 -15.52 -11.64 -2.41
N ARG A 513 -14.37 -12.25 -2.10
CA ARG A 513 -13.95 -12.49 -0.71
C ARG A 513 -13.89 -11.18 0.08
N ASN A 514 -13.37 -10.10 -0.52
CA ASN A 514 -13.37 -8.78 0.10
C ASN A 514 -14.77 -8.30 0.49
N LEU A 515 -15.71 -8.36 -0.46
CA LEU A 515 -17.08 -7.91 -0.24
C LEU A 515 -17.83 -8.78 0.78
N LEU A 516 -17.55 -10.09 0.84
CA LEU A 516 -18.06 -10.96 1.90
C LEU A 516 -17.61 -10.47 3.26
N MET A 517 -16.32 -10.15 3.44
CA MET A 517 -15.80 -9.68 4.73
C MET A 517 -16.42 -8.37 5.21
N ILE A 518 -16.73 -7.46 4.29
CA ILE A 518 -17.23 -6.12 4.60
C ILE A 518 -18.73 -6.14 4.90
N HIS A 519 -19.49 -7.02 4.22
CA HIS A 519 -20.94 -7.08 4.28
C HIS A 519 -21.50 -8.27 5.08
N GLU A 520 -20.64 -9.06 5.73
CA GLU A 520 -20.97 -10.14 6.67
C GLU A 520 -20.26 -9.94 8.01
#